data_AF-A0A163CRX2-F1
#
_entry.id   AF-A0A163CRX2-F1
#
_cell.length_a   1.000
_cell.length_b   1.000
_cell.length_c   1.000
_cell.angle_alpha   90.00
_cell.angle_beta   90.00
_cell.angle_gamma   90.00
#
_symmetry.space_group_name_H-M   'P 1'
#
loop_
_entity.id
_entity.type
_entity.pdbx_description
1 polymer ?
#
loop_
_entity_poly.entity_id
_entity_poly.type
_entity_poly.pdbx_seq_one_letter_code
_entity_poly.pdbx_strand_id
1 'polypeptide(L)'
;MSVVFERLDWSVRTAMRPLTTRAALLRSSASPRTPSAQRARLPVPRLPHCRFSSTEAPATERLSPRWLSDVRARIGKCIMFGIDDAQTSKAGSILQEVSSDWRELLAGSEGFLTGQEYRGLYRHEVAWGEMDSMGHINNVMYNRYAESARVNWTLNLAAQDPAHKKEWLELVSPKSVGLILRSIKTDYKFPMKWPDRITVLHKLRNQPEQDTDHFLLDVLILSEAHRRTAARCMEDIVVYDYRRAKKSPLPGFMVDKFRKTFEQQEQAKEKNSARVKALLERVRELEKSSWDRPDAVEDLGSAGKR
;
A
#
# COMPACT_ATOMS: atom_id res chain seq x y z
N MET A 1 42.63 -36.26 -9.02
CA MET A 1 41.56 -35.86 -9.95
C MET A 1 41.86 -34.44 -10.39
N SER A 2 42.55 -34.29 -11.52
CA SER A 2 42.92 -32.99 -12.09
C SER A 2 42.00 -32.73 -13.28
N VAL A 3 41.19 -31.67 -13.19
CA VAL A 3 40.27 -31.28 -14.27
C VAL A 3 40.96 -30.19 -15.10
N VAL A 4 41.17 -30.51 -16.37
CA VAL A 4 41.70 -29.65 -17.43
C VAL A 4 40.60 -28.67 -17.85
N PHE A 5 40.92 -27.38 -17.90
CA PHE A 5 40.08 -26.35 -18.51
C PHE A 5 40.57 -26.08 -19.94
N GLU A 6 39.77 -26.49 -20.92
CA GLU A 6 40.01 -26.27 -22.34
C GLU A 6 39.45 -24.89 -22.74
N ARG A 7 40.32 -24.01 -23.27
CA ARG A 7 39.95 -22.68 -23.79
C ARG A 7 39.43 -22.83 -25.21
N LEU A 8 38.16 -22.43 -25.42
CA LEU A 8 37.58 -22.25 -26.76
C LEU A 8 37.86 -20.84 -27.26
N ASP A 9 38.69 -20.77 -28.30
CA ASP A 9 39.06 -19.57 -29.04
C ASP A 9 38.06 -19.40 -30.21
N TRP A 10 37.32 -18.29 -30.25
CA TRP A 10 36.40 -17.97 -31.34
C TRP A 10 36.82 -16.65 -32.00
N SER A 11 37.70 -16.75 -32.98
CA SER A 11 38.02 -15.67 -33.91
C SER A 11 37.05 -15.73 -35.10
N VAL A 12 36.06 -14.84 -35.14
CA VAL A 12 35.32 -14.52 -36.37
C VAL A 12 35.66 -13.09 -36.78
N ARG A 13 36.46 -12.98 -37.85
CA ARG A 13 36.69 -11.75 -38.59
C ARG A 13 35.63 -11.65 -39.69
N THR A 14 34.76 -10.65 -39.61
CA THR A 14 33.99 -10.20 -40.77
C THR A 14 33.92 -8.66 -40.77
N ALA A 15 34.26 -8.10 -41.93
CA ALA A 15 34.65 -6.72 -42.14
C ALA A 15 33.54 -5.68 -41.95
N MET A 16 33.85 -4.59 -41.24
CA MET A 16 33.07 -3.35 -41.25
C MET A 16 33.44 -2.52 -42.48
N ARG A 17 32.45 -2.17 -43.31
CA ARG A 17 32.58 -1.14 -44.36
C ARG A 17 32.22 0.23 -43.77
N PRO A 18 32.98 1.30 -44.04
CA PRO A 18 32.65 2.65 -43.60
C PRO A 18 31.60 3.26 -44.53
N LEU A 19 30.47 3.73 -43.97
CA LEU A 19 29.54 4.59 -44.70
C LEU A 19 30.00 6.04 -44.55
N THR A 20 30.41 6.61 -45.67
CA THR A 20 30.82 8.01 -45.87
C THR A 20 29.69 8.98 -45.58
N THR A 21 29.94 9.96 -44.72
CA THR A 21 29.09 11.11 -44.46
C THR A 21 29.07 12.03 -45.66
N ARG A 22 27.92 12.16 -46.34
CA ARG A 22 27.72 13.12 -47.43
C ARG A 22 27.03 14.36 -46.86
N ALA A 23 27.77 15.45 -46.74
CA ALA A 23 27.25 16.77 -46.38
C ALA A 23 26.32 17.27 -47.49
N ALA A 24 25.05 17.47 -47.16
CA ALA A 24 24.07 18.08 -48.05
C ALA A 24 23.87 19.56 -47.65
N LEU A 25 24.01 20.41 -48.66
CA LEU A 25 23.95 21.87 -48.64
C LEU A 25 22.60 22.39 -48.10
N LEU A 26 22.66 23.33 -47.17
CA LEU A 26 21.54 24.15 -46.72
C LEU A 26 21.02 25.02 -47.87
N ARG A 27 19.80 24.72 -48.35
CA ARG A 27 18.99 25.68 -49.11
C ARG A 27 17.94 26.28 -48.18
N SER A 28 18.02 27.59 -48.00
CA SER A 28 16.99 28.42 -47.39
C SER A 28 15.69 28.30 -48.18
N SER A 29 14.60 27.88 -47.52
CA SER A 29 13.25 27.98 -48.06
C SER A 29 12.33 28.56 -46.98
N ALA A 30 11.54 29.54 -47.38
CA ALA A 30 10.72 30.38 -46.54
C ALA A 30 9.59 29.60 -45.83
N SER A 31 9.37 29.90 -44.54
CA SER A 31 8.28 29.36 -43.73
C SER A 31 6.91 29.77 -44.27
N PRO A 32 5.96 28.83 -44.43
CA PRO A 32 4.54 29.16 -44.41
C PRO A 32 4.07 29.37 -42.97
N ARG A 33 3.36 30.48 -42.73
CA ARG A 33 2.69 30.77 -41.46
C ARG A 33 1.63 29.69 -41.15
N THR A 34 1.86 28.87 -40.14
CA THR A 34 0.83 28.00 -39.54
C THR A 34 -0.09 28.83 -38.62
N PRO A 35 -1.41 28.66 -38.67
CA PRO A 35 -2.30 29.28 -37.69
C PRO A 35 -2.09 28.62 -36.31
N SER A 36 -2.06 29.47 -35.28
CA SER A 36 -2.02 29.08 -33.87
C SER A 36 -3.21 28.17 -33.52
N ALA A 37 -2.96 26.87 -33.38
CA ALA A 37 -3.91 25.94 -32.78
C ALA A 37 -4.02 26.26 -31.27
N GLN A 38 -5.11 26.93 -30.87
CA GLN A 38 -5.47 27.03 -29.47
C GLN A 38 -5.68 25.61 -28.93
N ARG A 39 -4.82 25.19 -27.98
CA ARG A 39 -5.04 23.97 -27.20
C ARG A 39 -6.35 24.11 -26.45
N ALA A 40 -7.40 23.47 -26.96
CA ALA A 40 -8.61 23.25 -26.19
C ALA A 40 -8.24 22.42 -24.95
N ARG A 41 -8.41 23.00 -23.76
CA ARG A 41 -8.30 22.27 -22.50
C ARG A 41 -9.46 21.28 -22.47
N LEU A 42 -9.18 19.99 -22.67
CA LEU A 42 -10.15 18.94 -22.41
C LEU A 42 -10.53 19.00 -20.92
N PRO A 43 -11.82 19.04 -20.58
CA PRO A 43 -12.23 19.00 -19.19
C PRO A 43 -11.81 17.66 -18.58
N VAL A 44 -11.02 17.71 -17.49
CA VAL A 44 -10.73 16.55 -16.66
C VAL A 44 -12.07 16.06 -16.09
N PRO A 45 -12.45 14.78 -16.26
CA PRO A 45 -13.67 14.27 -15.65
C PRO A 45 -13.60 14.47 -14.13
N ARG A 46 -14.55 15.22 -13.57
CA ARG A 46 -14.72 15.30 -12.11
C ARG A 46 -15.22 13.94 -11.65
N LEU A 47 -14.47 13.30 -10.75
CA LEU A 47 -14.93 12.07 -10.07
C LEU A 47 -16.29 12.36 -9.41
N PRO A 48 -17.28 11.47 -9.54
CA PRO A 48 -18.58 11.66 -8.91
C PRO A 48 -18.39 11.84 -7.40
N HIS A 49 -18.97 12.91 -6.86
CA HIS A 49 -19.05 13.13 -5.41
C HIS A 49 -19.89 12.00 -4.80
N CYS A 50 -19.22 11.05 -4.16
CA CYS A 50 -19.85 9.98 -3.43
C CYS A 50 -20.42 10.56 -2.12
N ARG A 51 -21.73 10.42 -1.89
CA ARG A 51 -22.45 11.07 -0.78
C ARG A 51 -22.27 10.41 0.59
N PHE A 52 -21.59 9.27 0.68
CA PHE A 52 -21.34 8.58 1.95
C PHE A 52 -19.85 8.20 2.06
N SER A 53 -19.06 9.18 2.49
CA SER A 53 -17.74 8.98 3.09
C SER A 53 -17.95 8.59 4.55
N SER A 54 -17.13 7.68 5.08
CA SER A 54 -17.12 7.30 6.51
C SER A 54 -17.32 8.50 7.43
N THR A 55 -18.12 8.35 8.49
CA THR A 55 -18.66 9.45 9.32
C THR A 55 -17.62 10.21 10.13
N GLU A 56 -16.47 9.61 10.45
CA GLU A 56 -15.36 10.27 11.16
C GLU A 56 -14.00 10.07 10.49
N ALA A 57 -13.10 11.04 10.59
CA ALA A 57 -11.71 10.90 10.17
C ALA A 57 -10.96 9.84 11.01
N PRO A 58 -10.12 8.98 10.42
CA PRO A 58 -9.32 8.03 11.20
C PRO A 58 -8.32 8.76 12.09
N ALA A 59 -8.02 8.20 13.29
CA ALA A 59 -7.10 8.85 14.24
C ALA A 59 -5.70 9.11 13.66
N THR A 60 -5.29 8.31 12.68
CA THR A 60 -3.99 8.42 12.00
C THR A 60 -3.96 9.48 10.89
N GLU A 61 -5.10 10.08 10.49
CA GLU A 61 -5.15 11.03 9.36
C GLU A 61 -4.23 12.24 9.56
N ARG A 62 -4.21 12.78 10.78
CA ARG A 62 -3.42 13.96 11.14
C ARG A 62 -1.99 13.62 11.57
N LEU A 63 -1.66 12.34 11.67
CA LEU A 63 -0.34 11.90 12.12
C LEU A 63 0.66 11.91 10.97
N SER A 64 1.93 12.06 11.34
CA SER A 64 3.06 11.83 10.43
C SER A 64 2.95 10.44 9.78
N PRO A 65 3.25 10.27 8.49
CA PRO A 65 3.38 8.93 7.88
C PRO A 65 4.43 8.03 8.54
N ARG A 66 5.28 8.61 9.40
CA ARG A 66 6.31 7.93 10.19
C ARG A 66 5.94 7.80 11.68
N TRP A 67 4.71 8.08 12.08
CA TRP A 67 4.32 8.20 13.49
C TRP A 67 4.70 6.97 14.35
N LEU A 68 4.67 5.75 13.80
CA LEU A 68 5.14 4.54 14.50
C LEU A 68 6.64 4.60 14.83
N SER A 69 7.45 5.14 13.91
CA SER A 69 8.87 5.41 14.14
C SER A 69 9.05 6.55 15.14
N ASP A 70 8.22 7.59 15.04
CA ASP A 70 8.28 8.75 15.93
C ASP A 70 7.95 8.33 17.37
N VAL A 71 6.97 7.44 17.57
CA VAL A 71 6.66 6.83 18.88
C VAL A 71 7.87 6.09 19.46
N ARG A 72 8.58 5.29 18.66
CA ARG A 72 9.78 4.59 19.12
C ARG A 72 10.89 5.56 19.52
N ALA A 73 11.10 6.61 18.72
CA ALA A 73 12.10 7.62 19.02
C ALA A 73 11.78 8.39 20.32
N ARG A 74 10.50 8.73 20.52
CA ARG A 74 10.01 9.37 21.75
C ARG A 74 10.23 8.51 22.99
N ILE A 75 9.90 7.22 22.92
CA ILE A 75 10.16 6.28 24.02
C ILE A 75 11.68 6.11 24.24
N GLY A 76 12.46 6.02 23.17
CA GLY A 76 13.92 5.95 23.24
C GLY A 76 14.53 7.16 23.97
N LYS A 77 14.00 8.36 23.72
CA LYS A 77 14.39 9.57 24.46
C LYS A 77 14.11 9.44 25.96
N CYS A 78 12.94 8.93 26.35
CA CYS A 78 12.65 8.67 27.76
C CYS A 78 13.67 7.71 28.37
N ILE A 79 13.96 6.59 27.70
CA ILE A 79 14.92 5.59 28.18
C ILE A 79 16.33 6.20 28.33
N MET A 80 16.78 6.97 27.34
CA MET A 80 18.10 7.61 27.38
C MET A 80 18.23 8.66 28.49
N PHE A 81 17.14 9.34 28.85
CA PHE A 81 17.13 10.33 29.92
C PHE A 81 17.23 9.71 31.32
N GLY A 82 16.87 8.43 31.44
CA GLY A 82 16.73 7.72 32.72
C GLY A 82 15.26 7.59 33.11
N ILE A 83 14.81 6.35 33.29
CA ILE A 83 13.46 5.98 33.74
C ILE A 83 13.53 4.92 34.83
N ASP A 84 12.56 4.92 35.73
CA ASP A 84 12.45 3.92 36.80
C ASP A 84 11.90 2.57 36.30
N ASP A 85 11.80 1.57 37.19
CA ASP A 85 11.32 0.23 36.86
C ASP A 85 9.86 0.19 36.37
N ALA A 86 9.00 1.04 36.94
CA ALA A 86 7.59 1.11 36.58
C ALA A 86 7.43 1.74 35.19
N GLN A 87 8.18 2.80 34.91
CA GLN A 87 8.27 3.45 33.61
C GLN A 87 8.89 2.55 32.56
N THR A 88 9.93 1.79 32.91
CA THR A 88 10.57 0.79 32.04
C THR A 88 9.55 -0.27 31.62
N SER A 89 8.75 -0.77 32.56
CA SER A 89 7.66 -1.71 32.28
C SER A 89 6.60 -1.11 31.35
N LYS A 90 6.21 0.16 31.57
CA LYS A 90 5.27 0.88 30.70
C LYS A 90 5.83 1.08 29.29
N ALA A 91 7.09 1.51 29.17
CA ALA A 91 7.80 1.69 27.90
C ALA A 91 7.89 0.37 27.12
N GLY A 92 8.27 -0.72 27.80
CA GLY A 92 8.34 -2.06 27.22
C GLY A 92 6.99 -2.53 26.67
N SER A 93 5.90 -2.34 27.43
CA SER A 93 4.54 -2.66 26.98
C SER A 93 4.14 -1.89 25.72
N ILE A 94 4.41 -0.57 25.66
CA ILE A 94 4.08 0.23 24.47
C ILE A 94 4.91 -0.24 23.26
N LEU A 95 6.22 -0.47 23.44
CA LEU A 95 7.09 -0.94 22.36
C LEU A 95 6.68 -2.33 21.84
N GLN A 96 6.25 -3.22 22.73
CA GLN A 96 5.74 -4.54 22.35
C GLN A 96 4.47 -4.43 21.50
N GLU A 97 3.52 -3.59 21.90
CA GLU A 97 2.28 -3.33 21.16
C GLU A 97 2.58 -2.72 19.78
N VAL A 98 3.40 -1.66 19.74
CA VAL A 98 3.87 -1.02 18.49
C VAL A 98 4.67 -1.99 17.62
N SER A 99 5.31 -3.01 18.18
CA SER A 99 6.07 -3.97 17.38
C SER A 99 5.19 -5.05 16.76
N SER A 100 4.23 -5.56 17.53
CA SER A 100 3.40 -6.71 17.18
C SER A 100 2.21 -6.29 16.32
N ASP A 101 1.56 -5.20 16.69
CA ASP A 101 0.24 -4.84 16.18
C ASP A 101 0.29 -3.68 15.18
N TRP A 102 1.49 -3.29 14.74
CA TRP A 102 1.70 -2.09 13.92
C TRP A 102 0.81 -2.01 12.67
N ARG A 103 0.47 -3.14 12.03
CA ARG A 103 -0.44 -3.16 10.87
C ARG A 103 -1.86 -2.83 11.27
N GLU A 104 -2.32 -3.37 12.40
CA GLU A 104 -3.67 -3.11 12.91
C GLU A 104 -3.77 -1.66 13.40
N LEU A 105 -2.75 -1.16 14.10
CA LEU A 105 -2.67 0.23 14.52
C LEU A 105 -2.59 1.21 13.33
N LEU A 106 -1.89 0.85 12.25
CA LEU A 106 -1.71 1.72 11.07
C LEU A 106 -2.88 1.64 10.08
N ALA A 107 -3.19 0.42 9.62
CA ALA A 107 -4.19 0.20 8.57
C ALA A 107 -5.58 -0.03 9.16
N GLY A 108 -5.67 -0.71 10.30
CA GLY A 108 -6.93 -0.93 11.00
C GLY A 108 -7.57 0.36 11.49
N SER A 109 -6.79 1.35 11.93
CA SER A 109 -7.31 2.68 12.28
C SER A 109 -7.91 3.43 11.10
N GLU A 110 -7.59 3.03 9.87
CA GLU A 110 -8.18 3.54 8.62
C GLU A 110 -9.33 2.66 8.10
N GLY A 111 -9.70 1.61 8.83
CA GLY A 111 -10.77 0.68 8.47
C GLY A 111 -10.34 -0.48 7.57
N PHE A 112 -9.04 -0.72 7.38
CA PHE A 112 -8.61 -1.95 6.70
C PHE A 112 -8.70 -3.15 7.65
N LEU A 113 -9.33 -4.22 7.18
CA LEU A 113 -9.34 -5.48 7.92
C LEU A 113 -7.97 -6.16 7.79
N THR A 114 -7.32 -6.41 8.94
CA THR A 114 -5.95 -6.91 8.99
C THR A 114 -5.85 -8.38 9.43
N GLY A 115 -6.97 -9.05 9.65
CA GLY A 115 -7.04 -10.50 9.92
C GLY A 115 -6.45 -11.32 8.77
N GLN A 116 -5.97 -12.53 9.07
CA GLN A 116 -5.35 -13.41 8.07
C GLN A 116 -6.26 -13.67 6.87
N GLU A 117 -7.55 -13.81 7.16
CA GLU A 117 -8.66 -14.03 6.24
C GLU A 117 -9.03 -12.82 5.36
N TYR A 118 -8.39 -11.66 5.55
CA TYR A 118 -8.64 -10.46 4.73
C TYR A 118 -7.41 -9.97 3.97
N ARG A 119 -6.22 -10.49 4.30
CA ARG A 119 -4.96 -10.07 3.66
C ARG A 119 -4.91 -10.59 2.23
N GLY A 120 -4.78 -9.68 1.26
CA GLY A 120 -4.58 -10.04 -0.14
C GLY A 120 -3.17 -10.59 -0.38
N LEU A 121 -2.15 -9.94 0.18
CA LEU A 121 -0.79 -10.48 0.27
C LEU A 121 -0.29 -10.27 1.69
N TYR A 122 0.34 -11.29 2.28
CA TYR A 122 0.91 -11.20 3.62
C TYR A 122 2.40 -11.49 3.58
N ARG A 123 3.20 -10.50 3.99
CA ARG A 123 4.68 -10.59 4.01
C ARG A 123 5.27 -11.18 2.73
N HIS A 124 4.67 -10.83 1.58
CA HIS A 124 5.14 -11.25 0.27
C HIS A 124 6.55 -10.73 0.04
N GLU A 125 7.45 -11.60 -0.41
CA GLU A 125 8.83 -11.23 -0.63
C GLU A 125 8.94 -10.35 -1.85
N VAL A 126 9.54 -9.18 -1.67
CA VAL A 126 9.95 -8.36 -2.80
C VAL A 126 11.16 -9.05 -3.42
N ALA A 127 11.14 -9.28 -4.72
CA ALA A 127 12.23 -9.88 -5.45
C ALA A 127 13.24 -8.82 -5.92
N TRP A 128 14.53 -9.18 -5.91
CA TRP A 128 15.60 -8.26 -6.34
C TRP A 128 15.39 -7.75 -7.78
N GLY A 129 14.90 -8.62 -8.67
CA GLY A 129 14.62 -8.30 -10.09
C GLY A 129 13.42 -7.38 -10.33
N GLU A 130 12.70 -6.98 -9.27
CA GLU A 130 11.61 -6.00 -9.36
C GLU A 130 12.10 -4.55 -9.21
N MET A 131 13.39 -4.36 -8.88
CA MET A 131 14.03 -3.05 -8.93
C MET A 131 14.40 -2.68 -10.36
N ASP A 132 14.35 -1.37 -10.66
CA ASP A 132 14.86 -0.83 -11.91
C ASP A 132 16.23 -0.17 -11.73
N SER A 133 16.76 0.41 -12.81
CA SER A 133 18.06 1.07 -12.83
C SER A 133 18.18 2.26 -11.87
N MET A 134 17.07 2.78 -11.32
CA MET A 134 17.09 3.86 -10.32
C MET A 134 17.31 3.34 -8.90
N GLY A 135 17.44 2.02 -8.71
CA GLY A 135 17.85 1.41 -7.43
C GLY A 135 16.73 1.31 -6.40
N HIS A 136 15.49 1.23 -6.87
CA HIS A 136 14.28 0.98 -6.08
C HIS A 136 13.26 0.20 -6.90
N ILE A 137 12.22 -0.29 -6.24
CA ILE A 137 11.16 -1.07 -6.89
C ILE A 137 10.49 -0.25 -7.98
N ASN A 138 10.39 -0.85 -9.17
CA ASN A 138 9.79 -0.23 -10.33
C ASN A 138 8.31 0.11 -10.05
N ASN A 139 7.88 1.27 -10.54
CA ASN A 139 6.54 1.78 -10.26
C ASN A 139 5.41 0.82 -10.73
N VAL A 140 5.58 0.10 -11.83
CA VAL A 140 4.60 -0.86 -12.35
C VAL A 140 4.36 -2.01 -11.37
N MET A 141 5.37 -2.39 -10.58
CA MET A 141 5.28 -3.52 -9.67
C MET A 141 4.26 -3.29 -8.56
N TYR A 142 4.06 -2.04 -8.11
CA TYR A 142 3.03 -1.72 -7.12
C TYR A 142 1.62 -2.07 -7.61
N ASN A 143 1.32 -1.80 -8.89
CA ASN A 143 0.04 -2.16 -9.48
C ASN A 143 -0.10 -3.68 -9.63
N ARG A 144 1.00 -4.40 -9.91
CA ARG A 144 1.01 -5.88 -9.95
C ARG A 144 0.76 -6.49 -8.57
N TYR A 145 1.32 -5.91 -7.52
CA TYR A 145 1.04 -6.33 -6.15
C TYR A 145 -0.43 -6.10 -5.79
N ALA A 146 -0.99 -4.93 -6.14
CA ALA A 146 -2.40 -4.63 -5.91
C ALA A 146 -3.30 -5.62 -6.66
N GLU A 147 -3.03 -5.91 -7.93
CA GLU A 147 -3.77 -6.89 -8.74
C GLU A 147 -3.76 -8.29 -8.12
N SER A 148 -2.57 -8.81 -7.78
CA SER A 148 -2.44 -10.14 -7.15
C SER A 148 -3.16 -10.20 -5.81
N ALA A 149 -3.04 -9.13 -5.02
CA ALA A 149 -3.71 -9.01 -3.73
C ALA A 149 -5.24 -8.90 -3.88
N ARG A 150 -5.76 -8.26 -4.94
CA ARG A 150 -7.21 -8.19 -5.21
C ARG A 150 -7.77 -9.57 -5.53
N VAL A 151 -7.08 -10.36 -6.34
CA VAL A 151 -7.47 -11.75 -6.63
C VAL A 151 -7.55 -12.54 -5.33
N ASN A 152 -6.51 -12.50 -4.51
CA ASN A 152 -6.51 -13.20 -3.22
C ASN A 152 -7.58 -12.68 -2.26
N TRP A 153 -7.87 -11.37 -2.26
CA TRP A 153 -8.96 -10.79 -1.49
C TRP A 153 -10.32 -11.37 -1.91
N THR A 154 -10.58 -11.50 -3.22
CA THR A 154 -11.79 -12.16 -3.73
C THR A 154 -11.84 -13.65 -3.35
N LEU A 155 -10.73 -14.37 -3.43
CA LEU A 155 -10.65 -15.78 -3.02
C LEU A 155 -10.89 -15.96 -1.51
N ASN A 156 -10.41 -15.03 -0.69
CA ASN A 156 -10.69 -15.02 0.73
C ASN A 156 -12.19 -14.82 1.02
N LEU A 157 -12.87 -13.95 0.28
CA LEU A 157 -14.32 -13.81 0.40
C LEU A 157 -15.04 -15.11 -0.01
N ALA A 158 -14.57 -15.81 -1.03
CA ALA A 158 -15.08 -17.13 -1.43
C ALA A 158 -14.99 -18.16 -0.29
N ALA A 159 -13.90 -18.13 0.47
CA ALA A 159 -13.71 -19.03 1.62
C ALA A 159 -14.65 -18.69 2.79
N GLN A 160 -15.02 -17.41 2.94
CA GLN A 160 -15.92 -16.93 3.98
C GLN A 160 -17.41 -17.01 3.62
N ASP A 161 -17.75 -17.38 2.38
CA ASP A 161 -19.13 -17.54 1.88
C ASP A 161 -19.28 -18.88 1.15
N PRO A 162 -19.31 -20.01 1.89
CA PRO A 162 -19.36 -21.34 1.29
C PRO A 162 -20.58 -21.57 0.39
N ALA A 163 -21.70 -20.91 0.70
CA ALA A 163 -22.95 -21.04 -0.06
C ALA A 163 -22.82 -20.53 -1.51
N HIS A 164 -21.99 -19.49 -1.73
CA HIS A 164 -21.77 -18.90 -3.06
C HIS A 164 -20.30 -19.02 -3.50
N LYS A 165 -19.57 -20.00 -2.95
CA LYS A 165 -18.13 -20.15 -3.20
C LYS A 165 -17.82 -20.29 -4.68
N LYS A 166 -18.65 -21.02 -5.43
CA LYS A 166 -18.46 -21.22 -6.87
C LYS A 166 -18.55 -19.90 -7.62
N GLU A 167 -19.55 -19.09 -7.31
CA GLU A 167 -19.80 -17.79 -7.89
C GLU A 167 -18.63 -16.84 -7.60
N TRP A 168 -18.14 -16.81 -6.36
CA TRP A 168 -16.94 -16.04 -6.01
C TRP A 168 -15.69 -16.46 -6.79
N LEU A 169 -15.48 -17.76 -6.98
CA LEU A 169 -14.35 -18.28 -7.77
C LEU A 169 -14.48 -17.93 -9.25
N GLU A 170 -15.71 -17.87 -9.78
CA GLU A 170 -15.94 -17.49 -11.16
C GLU A 170 -15.67 -16.00 -11.41
N LEU A 171 -15.77 -15.13 -10.39
CA LEU A 171 -15.50 -13.69 -10.51
C LEU A 171 -14.08 -13.35 -10.99
N VAL A 172 -13.12 -14.24 -10.74
CA VAL A 172 -11.72 -14.11 -11.19
C VAL A 172 -11.44 -14.92 -12.47
N SER A 173 -12.48 -15.20 -13.25
CA SER A 173 -12.41 -15.91 -14.52
C SER A 173 -13.36 -15.31 -15.57
N PRO A 174 -13.14 -15.54 -16.87
CA PRO A 174 -14.05 -15.04 -17.90
C PRO A 174 -15.27 -15.96 -18.14
N LYS A 175 -15.61 -16.87 -17.21
CA LYS A 175 -16.61 -17.92 -17.44
C LYS A 175 -18.06 -17.44 -17.33
N SER A 176 -18.34 -16.46 -16.47
CA SER A 176 -19.70 -16.00 -16.19
C SER A 176 -19.72 -14.49 -15.90
N VAL A 177 -20.08 -14.10 -14.68
CA VAL A 177 -19.90 -12.74 -14.18
C VAL A 177 -18.48 -12.63 -13.63
N GLY A 178 -17.73 -11.62 -14.05
CA GLY A 178 -16.38 -11.38 -13.57
C GLY A 178 -16.07 -9.92 -13.31
N LEU A 179 -14.91 -9.69 -12.69
CA LEU A 179 -14.45 -8.37 -12.29
C LEU A 179 -13.46 -7.81 -13.31
N ILE A 180 -13.70 -6.57 -13.76
CA ILE A 180 -12.81 -5.83 -14.65
C ILE A 180 -12.32 -4.57 -13.95
N LEU A 181 -11.01 -4.36 -13.92
CA LEU A 181 -10.42 -3.12 -13.44
C LEU A 181 -10.65 -2.00 -14.47
N ARG A 182 -11.56 -1.06 -14.18
CA ARG A 182 -11.86 0.10 -15.03
C ARG A 182 -10.77 1.17 -14.94
N SER A 183 -10.28 1.43 -13.72
CA SER A 183 -9.17 2.35 -13.51
C SER A 183 -8.43 2.04 -12.22
N ILE A 184 -7.15 2.44 -12.17
CA ILE A 184 -6.33 2.42 -10.96
C ILE A 184 -5.54 3.73 -10.86
N LYS A 185 -5.55 4.34 -9.69
CA LYS A 185 -4.68 5.46 -9.33
C LYS A 185 -3.72 4.99 -8.24
N THR A 186 -2.42 5.23 -8.41
CA THR A 186 -1.40 4.86 -7.42
C THR A 186 -0.62 6.08 -6.94
N ASP A 187 -0.66 6.32 -5.63
CA ASP A 187 0.10 7.35 -4.93
C ASP A 187 1.30 6.71 -4.21
N TYR A 188 2.49 6.84 -4.81
CA TYR A 188 3.75 6.36 -4.24
C TYR A 188 4.18 7.23 -3.05
N LYS A 189 4.49 6.61 -1.90
CA LYS A 189 4.80 7.32 -0.64
C LYS A 189 6.29 7.36 -0.32
N PHE A 190 7.05 6.35 -0.73
CA PHE A 190 8.51 6.36 -0.70
C PHE A 190 9.08 5.26 -1.63
N PRO A 191 10.34 5.38 -2.10
CA PRO A 191 10.97 4.38 -2.95
C PRO A 191 11.41 3.16 -2.12
N MET A 192 10.58 2.12 -2.06
CA MET A 192 10.91 0.84 -1.45
C MET A 192 12.05 0.14 -2.21
N LYS A 193 12.89 -0.62 -1.51
CA LYS A 193 14.03 -1.34 -2.09
C LYS A 193 14.03 -2.80 -1.66
N TRP A 194 14.75 -3.63 -2.41
CA TRP A 194 15.12 -4.95 -1.92
C TRP A 194 16.30 -4.84 -0.92
N PRO A 195 16.37 -5.68 0.13
CA PRO A 195 15.35 -6.64 0.56
C PRO A 195 14.22 -5.97 1.36
N ASP A 196 12.97 -6.34 1.08
CA ASP A 196 11.79 -5.98 1.88
C ASP A 196 10.73 -7.07 1.72
N ARG A 197 9.71 -7.02 2.57
CA ARG A 197 8.47 -7.77 2.41
C ARG A 197 7.30 -6.80 2.40
N ILE A 198 6.26 -7.12 1.65
CA ILE A 198 5.05 -6.31 1.63
C ILE A 198 3.84 -7.05 2.18
N THR A 199 2.96 -6.29 2.82
CA THR A 199 1.60 -6.73 3.10
C THR A 199 0.65 -5.81 2.34
N VAL A 200 -0.27 -6.39 1.57
CA VAL A 200 -1.23 -5.65 0.74
C VAL A 200 -2.64 -5.91 1.22
N LEU A 201 -3.36 -4.84 1.53
CA LEU A 201 -4.69 -4.86 2.12
C LEU A 201 -5.66 -4.11 1.22
N HIS A 202 -6.89 -4.61 1.12
CA HIS A 202 -7.99 -3.97 0.40
C HIS A 202 -9.10 -3.62 1.38
N LYS A 203 -9.79 -2.51 1.14
CA LYS A 203 -11.08 -2.22 1.77
C LYS A 203 -12.06 -1.65 0.77
N LEU A 204 -13.35 -1.76 1.06
CA LEU A 204 -14.38 -1.07 0.30
C LEU A 204 -14.30 0.41 0.67
N ARG A 205 -14.30 1.28 -0.34
CA ARG A 205 -14.23 2.73 -0.08
C ARG A 205 -15.56 3.26 0.49
N ASN A 206 -16.66 2.71 0.01
CA ASN A 206 -18.01 3.15 0.32
C ASN A 206 -18.89 1.93 0.60
N GLN A 207 -19.98 2.16 1.33
CA GLN A 207 -21.01 1.15 1.53
C GLN A 207 -21.58 0.72 0.16
N PRO A 208 -21.76 -0.59 -0.10
CA PRO A 208 -22.32 -1.03 -1.35
C PRO A 208 -23.77 -0.57 -1.50
N GLU A 209 -24.06 0.08 -2.61
CA GLU A 209 -25.41 0.43 -3.04
C GLU A 209 -26.04 -0.74 -3.81
N GLN A 210 -27.36 -0.86 -3.77
CA GLN A 210 -28.08 -1.83 -4.62
C GLN A 210 -28.00 -1.38 -6.08
N ASP A 211 -28.08 -2.35 -7.00
CA ASP A 211 -28.16 -2.14 -8.45
C ASP A 211 -26.98 -1.39 -9.10
N THR A 212 -25.89 -1.15 -8.38
CA THR A 212 -24.66 -0.60 -9.00
C THR A 212 -23.93 -1.65 -9.82
N ASP A 213 -23.20 -1.22 -10.84
CA ASP A 213 -22.40 -2.08 -11.73
C ASP A 213 -20.90 -2.06 -11.39
N HIS A 214 -20.51 -1.32 -10.36
CA HIS A 214 -19.12 -1.13 -9.97
C HIS A 214 -18.99 -0.79 -8.48
N PHE A 215 -17.78 -0.96 -7.96
CA PHE A 215 -17.40 -0.60 -6.61
C PHE A 215 -15.95 -0.12 -6.57
N LEU A 216 -15.64 0.67 -5.54
CA LEU A 216 -14.30 1.22 -5.34
C LEU A 216 -13.59 0.48 -4.22
N LEU A 217 -12.34 0.09 -4.46
CA LEU A 217 -11.44 -0.43 -3.44
C LEU A 217 -10.33 0.59 -3.15
N ASP A 218 -10.12 0.86 -1.86
CA ASP A 218 -8.86 1.45 -1.42
C ASP A 218 -7.86 0.32 -1.13
N VAL A 219 -6.61 0.52 -1.52
CA VAL A 219 -5.52 -0.45 -1.35
C VAL A 219 -4.39 0.18 -0.56
N LEU A 220 -3.89 -0.56 0.44
CA LEU A 220 -2.67 -0.23 1.18
C LEU A 220 -1.58 -1.24 0.87
N ILE A 221 -0.45 -0.75 0.35
CA ILE A 221 0.78 -1.52 0.22
C ILE A 221 1.71 -1.08 1.36
N LEU A 222 1.92 -1.97 2.33
CA LEU A 222 2.74 -1.72 3.51
C LEU A 222 4.12 -2.35 3.33
N SER A 223 5.18 -1.58 3.61
CA SER A 223 6.53 -2.11 3.76
C SER A 223 6.70 -2.67 5.17
N GLU A 224 7.15 -3.92 5.28
CA GLU A 224 7.41 -4.60 6.54
C GLU A 224 8.72 -4.11 7.17
N ALA A 225 9.75 -3.83 6.36
CA ALA A 225 11.03 -3.30 6.84
C ALA A 225 10.86 -1.91 7.46
N HIS A 226 10.07 -1.03 6.82
CA HIS A 226 9.88 0.35 7.26
C HIS A 226 8.66 0.54 8.16
N ARG A 227 7.78 -0.46 8.26
CA ARG A 227 6.52 -0.45 9.03
C ARG A 227 5.66 0.78 8.75
N ARG A 228 5.52 1.13 7.47
CA ARG A 228 4.72 2.25 6.98
C ARG A 228 4.20 1.97 5.57
N THR A 229 3.22 2.77 5.15
CA THR A 229 2.68 2.72 3.78
C THR A 229 3.73 3.09 2.75
N ALA A 230 3.97 2.18 1.79
CA ALA A 230 4.83 2.37 0.64
C ALA A 230 4.07 2.97 -0.56
N ALA A 231 2.85 2.52 -0.79
CA ALA A 231 1.94 3.09 -1.79
C ALA A 231 0.49 2.95 -1.36
N ARG A 232 -0.35 3.85 -1.90
CA ARG A 232 -1.82 3.76 -1.81
C ARG A 232 -2.38 3.63 -3.21
N CYS A 233 -3.32 2.71 -3.41
CA CYS A 233 -4.04 2.61 -4.67
C CYS A 233 -5.53 2.85 -4.46
N MET A 234 -6.19 3.41 -5.47
CA MET A 234 -7.63 3.44 -5.60
C MET A 234 -7.98 2.67 -6.86
N GLU A 235 -8.77 1.61 -6.72
CA GLU A 235 -9.20 0.76 -7.81
C GLU A 235 -10.70 0.90 -8.03
N ASP A 236 -11.07 1.00 -9.29
CA ASP A 236 -12.45 1.09 -9.74
C ASP A 236 -12.80 -0.20 -10.49
N ILE A 237 -13.61 -1.05 -9.85
CA ILE A 237 -13.88 -2.41 -10.31
C ILE A 237 -15.31 -2.48 -10.85
N VAL A 238 -15.44 -2.87 -12.10
CA VAL A 238 -16.73 -3.07 -12.79
C VAL A 238 -17.08 -4.55 -12.81
N VAL A 239 -18.35 -4.85 -12.60
CA VAL A 239 -18.93 -6.18 -12.77
C VAL A 239 -19.39 -6.35 -14.22
N TYR A 240 -18.89 -7.40 -14.86
CA TYR A 240 -19.12 -7.67 -16.29
C TYR A 240 -19.65 -9.08 -16.51
N ASP A 241 -20.75 -9.21 -17.24
CA ASP A 241 -21.28 -10.50 -17.67
C ASP A 241 -20.65 -10.88 -19.02
N TYR A 242 -19.69 -11.81 -18.98
CA TYR A 242 -18.96 -12.28 -20.15
C TYR A 242 -19.84 -13.05 -21.13
N ARG A 243 -20.95 -13.66 -20.66
CA ARG A 243 -21.87 -14.41 -21.53
C ARG A 243 -22.73 -13.47 -22.37
N ARG A 244 -23.11 -12.33 -21.79
CA ARG A 244 -23.94 -11.30 -22.44
C ARG A 244 -23.12 -10.15 -23.02
N ALA A 245 -21.80 -10.18 -22.83
CA ALA A 245 -20.86 -9.15 -23.25
C ALA A 245 -21.28 -7.72 -22.83
N LYS A 246 -21.78 -7.56 -21.59
CA LYS A 246 -22.21 -6.27 -21.06
C LYS A 246 -21.95 -6.14 -19.57
N LYS A 247 -21.97 -4.91 -19.07
CA LYS A 247 -21.96 -4.65 -17.63
C LYS A 247 -23.18 -5.28 -16.95
N SER A 248 -22.99 -5.73 -15.73
CA SER A 248 -24.04 -6.29 -14.88
C SER A 248 -24.04 -5.57 -13.54
N PRO A 249 -25.20 -5.41 -12.89
CA PRO A 249 -25.24 -5.08 -11.48
C PRO A 249 -24.45 -6.08 -10.64
N LEU A 250 -23.99 -5.64 -9.46
CA LEU A 250 -23.41 -6.52 -8.44
C LEU A 250 -24.41 -7.63 -8.11
N PRO A 251 -24.00 -8.92 -8.12
CA PRO A 251 -24.86 -10.01 -7.69
C PRO A 251 -25.33 -9.84 -6.23
N GLY A 252 -26.54 -10.29 -5.90
CA GLY A 252 -27.12 -10.11 -4.56
C GLY A 252 -26.23 -10.62 -3.42
N PHE A 253 -25.65 -11.82 -3.56
CA PHE A 253 -24.72 -12.38 -2.57
C PHE A 253 -23.49 -11.50 -2.34
N MET A 254 -23.01 -10.82 -3.38
CA MET A 254 -21.87 -9.91 -3.31
C MET A 254 -22.25 -8.65 -2.54
N VAL A 255 -23.41 -8.05 -2.83
CA VAL A 255 -23.91 -6.87 -2.10
C VAL A 255 -24.06 -7.19 -0.61
N ASP A 256 -24.64 -8.33 -0.26
CA ASP A 256 -24.82 -8.73 1.13
C ASP A 256 -23.50 -8.99 1.85
N LYS A 257 -22.53 -9.64 1.18
CA LYS A 257 -21.18 -9.85 1.74
C LYS A 257 -20.43 -8.53 1.89
N PHE A 258 -20.51 -7.63 0.90
CA PHE A 258 -19.88 -6.32 0.95
C PHE A 258 -20.46 -5.45 2.05
N ARG A 259 -21.78 -5.51 2.31
CA ARG A 259 -22.41 -4.75 3.39
C ARG A 259 -21.84 -5.16 4.75
N LYS A 260 -21.81 -6.47 5.03
CA LYS A 260 -21.19 -7.02 6.24
C LYS A 260 -19.71 -6.67 6.35
N THR A 261 -18.98 -6.75 5.24
CA THR A 261 -17.55 -6.42 5.21
C THR A 261 -17.31 -4.94 5.50
N PHE A 262 -18.14 -4.04 4.96
CA PHE A 262 -18.07 -2.60 5.22
C PHE A 262 -18.39 -2.26 6.67
N GLU A 263 -19.40 -2.90 7.28
CA GLU A 263 -19.70 -2.74 8.70
C GLU A 263 -18.50 -3.17 9.58
N GLN A 264 -17.84 -4.27 9.24
CA GLN A 264 -16.61 -4.71 9.92
C GLN A 264 -15.47 -3.69 9.75
N GLN A 265 -15.35 -3.06 8.59
CA GLN A 265 -14.34 -2.02 8.33
C GLN A 265 -14.55 -0.80 9.23
N GLU A 266 -15.79 -0.34 9.39
CA GLU A 266 -16.11 0.79 10.26
C GLU A 266 -15.88 0.44 11.75
N GLN A 267 -16.26 -0.77 12.19
CA GLN A 267 -15.96 -1.23 13.55
C GLN A 267 -14.45 -1.34 13.81
N ALA A 268 -13.69 -1.87 12.85
CA ALA A 268 -12.24 -1.96 12.95
C ALA A 268 -11.60 -0.56 13.02
N LYS A 269 -12.12 0.39 12.22
CA LYS A 269 -11.67 1.78 12.20
C LYS A 269 -11.86 2.45 13.55
N GLU A 270 -13.05 2.35 14.13
CA GLU A 270 -13.38 2.93 15.43
C GLU A 270 -12.50 2.33 16.53
N LYS A 271 -12.48 1.00 16.65
CA LYS A 271 -11.69 0.26 17.64
C LYS A 271 -10.21 0.66 17.56
N ASN A 272 -9.62 0.60 16.37
CA ASN A 272 -8.19 0.84 16.22
C ASN A 272 -7.83 2.33 16.32
N SER A 273 -8.73 3.23 15.93
CA SER A 273 -8.57 4.66 16.19
C SER A 273 -8.53 4.96 17.70
N ALA A 274 -9.40 4.32 18.49
CA ALA A 274 -9.36 4.42 19.95
C ALA A 274 -8.05 3.87 20.53
N ARG A 275 -7.60 2.71 20.04
CA ARG A 275 -6.29 2.13 20.43
C ARG A 275 -5.12 3.05 20.14
N VAL A 276 -5.08 3.66 18.95
CA VAL A 276 -4.02 4.62 18.58
C VAL A 276 -4.03 5.83 19.51
N LYS A 277 -5.21 6.40 19.81
CA LYS A 277 -5.33 7.53 20.76
C LYS A 277 -4.80 7.16 22.15
N ALA A 278 -5.26 6.05 22.72
CA ALA A 278 -4.83 5.56 24.03
C ALA A 278 -3.32 5.26 24.08
N LEU A 279 -2.77 4.70 23.00
CA LEU A 279 -1.33 4.45 22.87
C LEU A 279 -0.54 5.76 22.90
N LEU A 280 -0.96 6.78 22.13
CA LEU A 280 -0.29 8.08 22.10
C LEU A 280 -0.39 8.83 23.43
N GLU A 281 -1.52 8.69 24.14
CA GLU A 281 -1.69 9.20 25.50
C GLU A 281 -0.71 8.53 26.48
N ARG A 282 -0.61 7.20 26.46
CA ARG A 282 0.37 6.46 27.28
C ARG A 282 1.81 6.89 27.01
N VAL A 283 2.17 7.15 25.75
CA VAL A 283 3.48 7.71 25.39
C VAL A 283 3.65 9.10 25.98
N ARG A 284 2.64 9.97 25.89
CA ARG A 284 2.72 11.33 26.42
C ARG A 284 2.83 11.37 27.94
N GLU A 285 2.12 10.49 28.63
CA GLU A 285 2.24 10.31 30.08
C GLU A 285 3.63 9.83 30.48
N LEU A 286 4.23 8.91 29.70
CA LEU A 286 5.60 8.47 29.93
C LEU A 286 6.59 9.63 29.76
N GLU A 287 6.44 10.46 28.72
CA GLU A 287 7.27 11.66 28.54
C GLU A 287 7.15 12.63 29.72
N LYS A 288 5.93 12.98 30.13
CA LYS A 288 5.68 13.90 31.25
C LYS A 288 6.19 13.39 32.58
N SER A 289 6.16 12.07 32.78
CA SER A 289 6.69 11.46 33.99
C SER A 289 8.20 11.20 33.92
N SER A 290 8.87 11.40 32.77
CA SER A 290 10.32 11.21 32.61
C SER A 290 11.04 12.54 32.39
N TRP A 291 11.29 12.91 31.13
CA TRP A 291 12.12 14.07 30.76
C TRP A 291 11.33 15.38 30.62
N ASP A 292 10.02 15.32 30.37
CA ASP A 292 9.19 16.50 30.08
C ASP A 292 8.43 16.98 31.33
N ARG A 293 9.20 17.24 32.40
CA ARG A 293 8.73 17.86 33.65
C ARG A 293 9.69 18.97 34.12
N PRO A 294 9.19 20.01 34.83
CA PRO A 294 10.00 21.17 35.19
C PRO A 294 11.24 20.86 36.04
N ASP A 295 11.19 19.78 36.81
CA ASP A 295 12.22 19.30 37.75
C ASP A 295 13.03 18.12 37.20
N ALA A 296 12.94 17.85 35.89
CA ALA A 296 13.63 16.73 35.27
C ALA A 296 15.16 16.91 35.36
N VAL A 297 15.84 15.96 36.00
CA VAL A 297 17.30 15.85 36.02
C VAL A 297 17.67 14.59 35.24
N GLU A 298 18.55 14.75 34.26
CA GLU A 298 19.02 13.65 33.42
C GLU A 298 19.86 12.69 34.25
N ASP A 299 19.46 11.41 34.27
CA ASP A 299 20.23 10.33 34.90
C ASP A 299 20.97 9.57 33.81
N LEU A 300 22.25 9.90 33.62
CA LEU A 300 23.12 9.24 32.63
C LEU A 300 23.56 7.84 33.06
N GLY A 301 23.10 7.34 34.21
CA GLY A 301 23.62 6.14 34.83
C GLY A 301 25.04 6.38 35.36
N SER A 302 25.29 6.03 36.61
CA SER A 302 26.65 6.06 37.13
C SER A 302 27.43 4.88 36.53
N ALA A 303 28.32 5.15 35.58
CA ALA A 303 29.32 4.18 35.10
C ALA A 303 30.41 3.86 36.16
N GLY A 304 30.08 3.99 37.45
CA GLY A 304 31.04 4.04 38.55
C GLY A 304 30.78 3.00 39.62
N LYS A 305 31.79 2.13 39.79
CA LYS A 305 32.05 1.16 40.88
C LYS A 305 31.57 -0.28 40.63
N ARG A 306 32.30 -0.98 39.76
CA ARG A 306 32.81 -2.32 40.09
C ARG A 306 34.33 -2.28 40.06
#